data_AF-A0A561EZ77-F1
#
_entry.id   AF-A0A561EZ77-F1
#
_cell.length_a   1.000
_cell.length_b   1.000
_cell.length_c   1.000
_cell.angle_alpha   90.00
_cell.angle_beta   90.00
_cell.angle_gamma   90.00
#
_symmetry.space_group_name_H-M   'P 1'
#
loop_
_entity.id
_entity.type
_entity.pdbx_description
1 polymer ?
#
loop_
_entity_poly.entity_id
_entity_poly.type
_entity_poly.pdbx_seq_one_letter_code
_entity_poly.pdbx_strand_id
1 'polypeptide(L)'
;MLPTGVKTGDQGGQHGRGQAHLPVTVDGRTSMLSVTVSLPSEMNRSARKNFDAGPEAESNEHLPDGTLVIIRESGATKSGGGPAVSWNVEAFHPDGTRVTVAEWNGENGYTFRPDTPALTTDQLKAIAVDPAWRP
;
A
#
# COMPACT_ATOMS: atom_id res chain seq x y z
N MET A 1 9.26 6.69 -3.43
CA MET A 1 9.62 7.87 -2.61
C MET A 1 8.68 7.98 -1.42
N LEU A 2 8.95 8.84 -0.43
CA LEU A 2 8.00 9.18 0.63
C LEU A 2 7.50 10.63 0.45
N PRO A 3 6.22 10.93 0.79
CA PRO A 3 5.69 12.29 0.74
C PRO A 3 6.49 13.28 1.60
N THR A 4 6.42 14.56 1.25
CA THR A 4 7.04 15.64 2.03
C THR A 4 6.51 15.65 3.47
N GLY A 5 7.40 15.82 4.45
CA GLY A 5 7.04 15.91 5.87
C GLY A 5 7.02 14.57 6.61
N VAL A 6 7.16 13.44 5.90
CA VAL A 6 7.25 12.12 6.51
C VAL A 6 8.61 11.93 7.17
N LYS A 7 8.61 11.59 8.46
CA LYS A 7 9.79 11.10 9.18
C LYS A 7 9.73 9.58 9.28
N THR A 8 10.87 8.91 9.10
CA THR A 8 10.96 7.44 9.18
C THR A 8 11.70 7.00 10.44
N GLY A 9 11.19 5.97 11.11
CA GLY A 9 11.91 5.26 12.17
C GLY A 9 12.82 4.16 11.63
N ASP A 10 13.48 3.43 12.53
CA ASP A 10 14.29 2.26 12.17
C ASP A 10 13.44 1.22 11.44
N GLN A 11 13.98 0.68 10.35
CA GLN A 11 13.34 -0.41 9.62
C GLN A 11 13.34 -1.66 10.50
N GLY A 12 12.16 -2.27 10.70
CA GLY A 12 12.05 -3.51 11.47
C GLY A 12 12.84 -4.65 10.83
N GLY A 13 13.34 -5.59 11.63
CA GLY A 13 14.26 -6.65 11.21
C GLY A 13 13.75 -7.70 10.20
N GLN A 14 12.50 -7.60 9.72
CA GLN A 14 12.01 -8.45 8.63
C GLN A 14 12.37 -7.82 7.28
N HIS A 15 13.52 -8.21 6.76
CA HIS A 15 14.01 -7.79 5.45
C HIS A 15 13.85 -8.93 4.44
N GLY A 16 12.87 -8.81 3.56
CA GLY A 16 12.80 -9.59 2.32
C GLY A 16 13.28 -8.73 1.14
N ARG A 17 13.90 -9.32 0.12
CA ARG A 17 14.24 -8.58 -1.10
C ARG A 17 12.96 -7.98 -1.70
N GLY A 18 12.95 -6.66 -1.91
CA GLY A 18 11.77 -5.95 -2.41
C GLY A 18 10.73 -5.61 -1.35
N GLN A 19 11.02 -5.79 -0.05
CA GLN A 19 10.10 -5.43 1.02
C GLN A 19 10.78 -4.48 2.02
N ALA A 20 10.03 -3.47 2.45
CA ALA A 20 10.39 -2.57 3.53
C ALA A 20 9.24 -2.44 4.52
N HIS A 21 9.55 -2.42 5.81
CA HIS A 21 8.61 -2.12 6.89
C HIS A 21 9.25 -1.03 7.76
N LEU A 22 8.54 0.09 7.93
CA LEU A 22 9.08 1.24 8.65
C LEU A 22 7.97 2.00 9.38
N PRO A 23 8.23 2.44 10.61
CA PRO A 23 7.41 3.47 11.24
C PRO A 23 7.49 4.75 10.41
N VAL A 24 6.34 5.38 10.16
CA VAL A 24 6.25 6.71 9.55
C VAL A 24 5.54 7.66 10.50
N THR A 25 6.08 8.87 10.65
CA THR A 25 5.50 9.92 11.48
C THR A 25 5.19 11.16 10.67
N VAL A 26 3.94 11.63 10.75
CA VAL A 26 3.43 12.87 10.16
C VAL A 26 2.68 13.64 11.23
N ASP A 27 3.01 14.91 11.45
CA ASP A 27 2.35 15.79 12.44
C ASP A 27 2.22 15.17 13.86
N GLY A 28 3.22 14.38 14.27
CA GLY A 28 3.26 13.69 15.57
C GLY A 28 2.44 12.39 15.63
N ARG A 29 1.74 12.03 14.55
CA ARG A 29 1.05 10.74 14.40
C ARG A 29 2.01 9.71 13.81
N THR A 30 2.19 8.58 14.50
CA THR A 30 3.01 7.46 14.02
C THR A 30 2.15 6.26 13.64
N SER A 31 2.48 5.64 12.52
CA SER A 31 1.88 4.42 11.97
C SER A 31 2.95 3.52 11.37
N MET A 32 2.59 2.29 11.02
CA MET A 32 3.48 1.32 10.40
C MET A 32 3.20 1.22 8.90
N LEU A 33 4.18 1.59 8.07
CA LEU A 33 4.13 1.48 6.62
C LEU A 33 4.87 0.22 6.16
N SER A 34 4.26 -0.56 5.28
CA SER A 34 4.91 -1.58 4.49
C SER A 34 4.85 -1.25 3.01
N VAL A 35 5.98 -1.45 2.32
CA VAL A 35 6.08 -1.39 0.88
C VAL A 35 6.65 -2.70 0.38
N THR A 36 5.94 -3.35 -0.54
CA THR A 36 6.40 -4.56 -1.22
C THR A 36 6.40 -4.33 -2.73
N VAL A 37 7.53 -4.59 -3.38
CA VAL A 37 7.73 -4.48 -4.83
C VAL A 37 7.97 -5.88 -5.38
N SER A 38 7.08 -6.29 -6.26
CA SER A 38 7.20 -7.54 -7.02
C SER A 38 7.60 -7.22 -8.46
N LEU A 39 8.72 -7.78 -8.89
CA LEU A 39 9.23 -7.62 -10.26
C LEU A 39 8.23 -8.13 -11.31
N PRO A 40 8.36 -7.67 -12.58
CA PRO A 40 7.54 -8.14 -13.68
C PRO A 40 7.41 -9.66 -13.75
N SER A 41 6.17 -10.16 -13.73
CA SER A 41 5.86 -11.59 -13.80
C SER A 41 4.49 -11.87 -14.40
N GLU A 42 4.30 -13.07 -14.96
CA GLU A 42 2.98 -13.52 -15.45
C GLU A 42 1.95 -13.63 -14.32
N MET A 43 2.39 -13.92 -13.10
CA MET A 43 1.53 -13.91 -11.92
C MET A 43 0.93 -12.51 -11.68
N ASN A 44 1.74 -11.45 -11.74
CA ASN A 44 1.25 -10.09 -11.60
C ASN A 44 0.29 -9.70 -12.73
N ARG A 45 0.61 -10.07 -13.98
CA ARG A 45 -0.27 -9.80 -15.14
C ARG A 45 -1.61 -10.52 -15.02
N SER A 46 -1.61 -11.77 -14.55
CA SER A 46 -2.82 -12.55 -14.30
C SER A 46 -3.65 -11.93 -13.17
N ALA A 47 -3.02 -11.55 -12.06
CA ALA A 47 -3.69 -10.87 -10.96
C ALA A 47 -4.33 -9.54 -11.42
N ARG A 48 -3.61 -8.71 -12.20
CA ARG A 48 -4.15 -7.49 -12.81
C ARG A 48 -5.42 -7.80 -13.60
N LYS A 49 -5.38 -8.78 -14.52
CA LYS A 49 -6.54 -9.17 -15.33
C LYS A 49 -7.74 -9.62 -14.47
N ASN A 50 -7.48 -10.37 -13.41
CA ASN A 50 -8.54 -10.83 -12.51
C ASN A 50 -9.22 -9.67 -11.78
N PHE A 51 -8.47 -8.66 -11.35
CA PHE A 51 -9.05 -7.47 -10.74
C PHE A 51 -9.78 -6.58 -11.74
N ASP A 52 -9.24 -6.48 -12.96
CA ASP A 52 -9.80 -5.69 -14.06
C ASP A 52 -11.13 -6.26 -14.60
N ALA A 53 -11.31 -7.59 -14.50
CA ALA A 53 -12.53 -8.28 -14.94
C ALA A 53 -13.41 -8.79 -13.78
N GLY A 54 -13.00 -8.57 -12.53
CA GLY A 54 -13.63 -9.13 -11.34
C GLY A 54 -14.81 -8.30 -10.82
N PRO A 55 -15.51 -8.79 -9.78
CA PRO A 55 -16.62 -8.08 -9.17
C PRO A 55 -16.24 -6.72 -8.56
N GLU A 56 -14.95 -6.49 -8.27
CA GLU A 56 -14.42 -5.23 -7.74
C GLU A 56 -13.98 -4.25 -8.85
N ALA A 57 -14.13 -4.60 -10.14
CA ALA A 57 -13.59 -3.82 -11.26
C ALA A 57 -14.04 -2.36 -11.27
N GLU A 58 -15.32 -2.10 -10.95
CA GLU A 58 -15.89 -0.74 -10.94
C GLU A 58 -15.30 0.17 -9.86
N SER A 59 -14.70 -0.40 -8.81
CA SER A 59 -14.07 0.35 -7.72
C SER A 59 -12.56 0.59 -7.95
N ASN A 60 -11.99 0.00 -9.00
CA ASN A 60 -10.59 0.18 -9.34
C ASN A 60 -10.38 1.44 -10.16
N GLU A 61 -9.19 2.03 -10.04
CA GLU A 61 -8.82 3.21 -10.80
C GLU A 61 -7.80 2.87 -11.89
N HIS A 62 -8.06 3.37 -13.10
CA HIS A 62 -7.15 3.26 -14.23
C HIS A 62 -6.47 4.60 -14.47
N LEU A 63 -5.15 4.64 -14.30
CA LEU A 63 -4.36 5.83 -14.59
C LEU A 63 -4.07 5.96 -16.09
N PRO A 64 -3.81 7.18 -16.61
CA PRO A 64 -3.51 7.40 -18.03
C PRO A 64 -2.28 6.63 -18.55
N ASP A 65 -1.34 6.27 -17.67
CA ASP A 65 -0.16 5.48 -18.05
C ASP A 65 -0.45 3.97 -18.15
N GLY A 66 -1.69 3.54 -17.88
CA GLY A 66 -2.12 2.14 -17.91
C GLY A 66 -1.98 1.40 -16.57
N THR A 67 -1.50 2.07 -15.53
CA THR A 67 -1.46 1.53 -14.17
C THR A 67 -2.88 1.29 -13.65
N LEU A 68 -3.11 0.08 -13.15
CA LEU A 68 -4.33 -0.27 -12.41
C LEU A 68 -4.06 -0.08 -10.92
N VAL A 69 -4.86 0.76 -10.27
CA VAL A 69 -4.79 1.03 -8.83
C VAL A 69 -5.98 0.42 -8.12
N ILE A 70 -5.69 -0.29 -7.04
CA ILE A 70 -6.70 -0.92 -6.18
C ILE A 70 -6.50 -0.41 -4.76
N ILE A 71 -7.58 0.04 -4.12
CA ILE A 71 -7.56 0.60 -2.78
C ILE A 71 -8.49 -0.23 -1.90
N ARG A 72 -8.00 -0.67 -0.74
CA ARG A 72 -8.78 -1.43 0.24
C ARG A 72 -8.57 -0.90 1.64
N GLU A 73 -9.63 -0.93 2.42
CA GLU A 73 -9.61 -0.68 3.86
C GLU A 73 -10.05 -1.94 4.59
N SER A 74 -9.52 -2.19 5.78
CA SER A 74 -9.90 -3.35 6.59
C SER A 74 -9.89 -3.02 8.07
N GLY A 75 -10.87 -3.58 8.79
CA GLY A 75 -10.96 -3.50 10.24
C GLY A 75 -10.07 -4.52 10.96
N ALA A 76 -9.96 -4.37 12.28
CA ALA A 76 -9.01 -5.13 13.11
C ALA A 76 -9.35 -6.62 13.31
N THR A 77 -10.54 -7.06 12.90
CA THR A 77 -10.95 -8.46 13.07
C THR A 77 -10.36 -9.34 11.98
N LYS A 78 -10.26 -10.65 12.22
CA LYS A 78 -9.77 -11.61 11.20
C LYS A 78 -10.57 -11.58 9.91
N SER A 79 -11.85 -11.21 9.96
CA SER A 79 -12.73 -11.06 8.80
C SER A 79 -12.70 -9.65 8.20
N GLY A 80 -11.84 -8.74 8.68
CA GLY A 80 -11.74 -7.36 8.21
C GLY A 80 -12.91 -6.46 8.59
N GLY A 81 -13.80 -6.91 9.48
CA GLY A 81 -14.95 -6.13 9.95
C GLY A 81 -14.60 -5.15 11.09
N GLY A 82 -15.46 -4.16 11.27
CA GLY A 82 -15.29 -3.07 12.23
C GLY A 82 -14.72 -1.80 11.59
N PRO A 83 -14.39 -0.76 12.38
CA PRO A 83 -13.73 0.44 11.89
C PRO A 83 -12.39 0.11 11.22
N ALA A 84 -12.06 0.81 10.14
CA ALA A 84 -10.81 0.62 9.42
C ALA A 84 -9.60 0.89 10.33
N VAL A 85 -8.64 -0.03 10.32
CA VAL A 85 -7.35 0.09 11.02
C VAL A 85 -6.17 -0.12 10.08
N SER A 86 -6.42 -0.56 8.85
CA SER A 86 -5.40 -0.72 7.83
C SER A 86 -5.90 -0.32 6.46
N TRP A 87 -5.01 0.30 5.69
CA TRP A 87 -5.21 0.75 4.32
C TRP A 87 -4.21 0.05 3.43
N ASN A 88 -4.66 -0.40 2.27
CA ASN A 88 -3.83 -1.09 1.29
C ASN A 88 -4.06 -0.47 -0.09
N VAL A 89 -2.98 -0.09 -0.75
CA VAL A 89 -2.98 0.37 -2.13
C VAL A 89 -2.08 -0.55 -2.95
N GLU A 90 -2.63 -1.12 -4.00
CA GLU A 90 -1.90 -1.89 -4.99
C GLU A 90 -1.85 -1.15 -6.32
N ALA A 91 -0.66 -1.04 -6.89
CA ALA A 91 -0.45 -0.54 -8.24
C ALA A 91 0.12 -1.67 -9.12
N PHE A 92 -0.64 -2.05 -10.14
CA PHE A 92 -0.20 -2.94 -11.22
C PHE A 92 0.26 -2.09 -12.39
N HIS A 93 1.58 -1.98 -12.54
CA HIS A 93 2.21 -1.17 -13.57
C HIS A 93 2.17 -1.89 -14.94
N PRO A 94 2.19 -1.15 -16.07
CA PRO A 94 2.11 -1.73 -17.42
C PRO A 94 3.25 -2.71 -17.77
N ASP A 95 4.44 -2.50 -17.20
CA ASP A 95 5.61 -3.37 -17.38
C ASP A 95 5.43 -4.75 -16.71
N GLY A 96 4.44 -4.88 -15.83
CA GLY A 96 4.15 -6.07 -15.02
C GLY A 96 4.67 -5.99 -13.59
N THR A 97 5.31 -4.88 -13.20
CA THR A 97 5.69 -4.61 -11.81
C THR A 97 4.43 -4.42 -10.97
N ARG A 98 4.41 -5.00 -9.76
CA ARG A 98 3.35 -4.77 -8.77
C ARG A 98 3.96 -4.12 -7.54
N VAL A 99 3.40 -3.00 -7.13
CA VAL A 99 3.77 -2.32 -5.88
C VAL A 99 2.57 -2.40 -4.94
N THR A 100 2.78 -2.91 -3.74
CA THR A 100 1.78 -2.95 -2.67
C THR A 100 2.27 -2.08 -1.53
N VAL A 101 1.47 -1.08 -1.18
CA VAL A 101 1.71 -0.18 -0.07
C VAL A 101 0.61 -0.43 0.96
N ALA A 102 0.99 -0.80 2.17
CA ALA A 102 0.04 -1.03 3.26
C ALA A 102 0.41 -0.16 4.45
N GLU A 103 -0.58 0.40 5.12
CA GLU A 103 -0.38 1.13 6.36
C GLU A 103 -1.33 0.60 7.42
N TRP A 104 -0.77 0.28 8.59
CA TRP A 104 -1.56 -0.05 9.78
C TRP A 104 -1.53 1.14 10.72
N ASN A 105 -2.70 1.58 11.19
CA ASN A 105 -2.86 2.71 12.09
C ASN A 105 -2.43 2.33 13.51
N GLY A 106 -1.12 2.25 13.71
CA GLY A 106 -0.50 1.66 14.88
C GLY A 106 1.01 1.72 14.80
N GLU A 107 1.70 1.69 15.94
CA GLU A 107 3.17 1.65 15.97
C GLU A 107 3.72 0.29 15.49
N ASN A 108 2.85 -0.70 15.34
CA ASN A 108 3.16 -2.04 14.86
C ASN A 108 1.93 -2.66 14.17
N GLY A 109 2.08 -3.88 13.62
CA GLY A 109 1.02 -4.57 12.88
C GLY A 109 -0.11 -5.18 13.71
N TYR A 110 -0.15 -4.96 15.04
CA TYR A 110 -1.14 -5.59 15.93
C TYR A 110 -1.71 -4.65 17.01
N THR A 111 -1.19 -3.43 17.12
CA THR A 111 -1.64 -2.42 18.08
C THR A 111 -2.24 -1.26 17.31
N PHE A 112 -3.56 -1.10 17.35
CA PHE A 112 -4.25 -0.08 16.55
C PHE A 112 -4.66 1.14 17.39
N ARG A 113 -4.69 2.31 16.77
CA ARG A 113 -5.19 3.57 17.35
C ARG A 113 -6.52 3.95 16.68
N PRO A 114 -7.44 4.63 17.39
CA PRO A 114 -8.63 5.21 16.77
C PRO A 114 -8.23 6.32 15.76
N ASP A 115 -9.15 6.71 14.87
CA ASP A 115 -9.00 7.73 13.81
C ASP A 115 -8.17 7.26 12.60
N THR A 116 -7.63 8.20 11.81
CA THR A 116 -6.87 7.92 10.58
C THR A 116 -5.40 7.60 10.86
N PRO A 117 -4.71 6.85 9.97
CA PRO A 117 -3.27 6.61 10.06
C PRO A 117 -2.48 7.89 9.74
N ALA A 118 -1.15 7.81 9.77
CA ALA A 118 -0.31 8.99 9.57
C ALA A 118 -0.32 9.48 8.11
N LEU A 119 -0.42 8.56 7.13
CA LEU A 119 -0.54 8.92 5.73
C LEU A 119 -2.00 8.87 5.27
N THR A 120 -2.37 9.72 4.32
CA THR A 120 -3.66 9.63 3.64
C THR A 120 -3.64 8.54 2.57
N THR A 121 -4.81 8.03 2.18
CA THR A 121 -4.93 7.09 1.05
C THR A 121 -4.29 7.65 -0.24
N ASP A 122 -4.42 8.95 -0.49
CA ASP A 122 -3.79 9.62 -1.64
C ASP A 122 -2.26 9.59 -1.56
N GLN A 123 -1.69 9.75 -0.36
CA GLN A 123 -0.26 9.63 -0.14
C GLN A 123 0.22 8.19 -0.34
N LEU A 124 -0.53 7.19 0.14
CA LEU A 124 -0.22 5.78 -0.11
C LEU A 124 -0.26 5.46 -1.61
N LYS A 125 -1.25 5.97 -2.33
CA LYS A 125 -1.35 5.86 -3.79
C LYS A 125 -0.17 6.53 -4.48
N ALA A 126 0.20 7.74 -4.09
CA ALA A 126 1.35 8.45 -4.65
C ALA A 126 2.65 7.62 -4.48
N ILE A 127 2.83 6.95 -3.34
CA ILE A 127 3.93 6.01 -3.14
C ILE A 127 3.80 4.83 -4.09
N ALA A 128 2.64 4.19 -4.20
CA ALA A 128 2.45 2.96 -4.98
C ALA A 128 2.68 3.16 -6.51
N VAL A 129 2.32 4.32 -7.03
CA VAL A 129 2.38 4.63 -8.47
C VAL A 129 3.67 5.35 -8.89
N ASP A 130 4.58 5.59 -7.94
CA ASP A 130 5.83 6.31 -8.18
C ASP A 130 6.66 5.63 -9.30
N PRO A 131 7.09 6.36 -10.33
CA PRO A 131 7.87 5.79 -11.43
C PRO A 131 9.23 5.26 -10.98
N ALA A 132 9.75 5.62 -9.80
CA ALA A 132 11.03 5.12 -9.29
C ALA A 132 11.03 3.61 -8.97
N TRP A 133 9.87 2.95 -8.94
CA TRP A 133 9.78 1.50 -8.74
C TRP A 133 10.11 0.68 -9.99
N ARG A 134 10.13 1.32 -11.16
CA ARG A 134 10.36 0.71 -12.46
C ARG A 134 11.62 1.33 -13.11
N PRO A 135 12.38 0.56 -13.90
CA PRO A 135 13.57 1.05 -14.59
C PRO A 135 13.26 2.08 -15.69
#